data_AF-A0A2M7WXU6-F1
#
_entry.id   AF-A0A2M7WXU6-F1
#
_cell.length_a   1.000
_cell.length_b   1.000
_cell.length_c   1.000
_cell.angle_alpha   90.00
_cell.angle_beta   90.00
_cell.angle_gamma   90.00
#
_symmetry.space_group_name_H-M   'P 1'
#
loop_
_entity.id
_entity.type
_entity.pdbx_description
1 polymer ?
#
loop_
_entity_poly.entity_id
_entity_poly.type
_entity_poly.pdbx_seq_one_letter_code
_entity_poly.pdbx_strand_id
1 'polypeptide(L)'
;GAEGESILLFLDREGIAASSGSACTSGDLKPSHVLLGMGIPPQIAHSSIRFSLSYETTKNEVDYVIAKLPAIIANIRKMSPYGDDVSQKMV
;
A
#
# COMPACT_ATOMS: atom_id res chain seq x y z
N GLY A 1 9.28 -6.99 -0.55
CA GLY A 1 8.28 -5.92 -0.36
C GLY A 1 7.83 -5.39 -1.72
N ALA A 2 6.69 -4.69 -1.77
CA ALA A 2 6.19 -4.00 -2.98
C ALA A 2 6.25 -2.49 -2.75
N GLU A 3 6.68 -1.70 -3.74
CA GLU A 3 6.75 -0.25 -3.59
C GLU A 3 5.34 0.37 -3.60
N GLY A 4 5.05 1.25 -2.64
CA GLY A 4 3.72 1.85 -2.47
C GLY A 4 3.22 2.59 -3.71
N GLU A 5 4.12 3.28 -4.42
CA GLU A 5 3.80 4.02 -5.66
C GLU A 5 3.33 3.09 -6.79
N SER A 6 3.94 1.91 -6.90
CA SER A 6 3.48 0.89 -7.85
C SER A 6 2.06 0.43 -7.50
N ILE A 7 1.79 0.20 -6.21
CA ILE A 7 0.45 -0.22 -5.78
C ILE A 7 -0.59 0.86 -6.10
N LEU A 8 -0.30 2.14 -5.84
CA LEU A 8 -1.19 3.24 -6.20
C LEU A 8 -1.47 3.30 -7.70
N LEU A 9 -0.44 3.14 -8.54
CA LEU A 9 -0.61 3.16 -9.99
C LEU A 9 -1.55 2.05 -10.49
N PHE A 10 -1.45 0.84 -9.94
CA PHE A 10 -2.35 -0.25 -10.31
C PHE A 10 -3.76 -0.09 -9.72
N LEU A 11 -3.90 0.49 -8.53
CA LEU A 11 -5.20 0.83 -7.94
C LEU A 11 -5.93 1.89 -8.78
N ASP A 12 -5.23 2.93 -9.22
CA ASP A 12 -5.77 4.00 -10.08
C ASP A 12 -6.31 3.44 -11.40
N ARG A 13 -5.60 2.49 -12.02
CA ARG A 13 -6.06 1.78 -13.23
C ARG A 13 -7.36 1.00 -13.03
N GLU A 14 -7.63 0.54 -11.82
CA GLU A 14 -8.87 -0.14 -11.46
C GLU A 14 -9.97 0.83 -10.97
N GLY A 15 -9.70 2.15 -11.00
CA GLY A 15 -10.59 3.21 -10.55
C GLY A 15 -10.64 3.39 -9.03
N ILE A 16 -9.63 2.92 -8.30
CA ILE A 16 -9.58 2.94 -6.83
C ILE A 16 -8.63 4.04 -6.36
N ALA A 17 -9.16 5.08 -5.70
CA ALA A 17 -8.35 6.13 -5.10
C ALA A 17 -7.79 5.71 -3.73
N ALA A 18 -6.49 5.88 -3.53
CA ALA A 18 -5.78 5.61 -2.28
C ALA A 18 -4.56 6.52 -2.13
N SER A 19 -3.86 6.43 -0.99
CA SER A 19 -2.63 7.18 -0.73
C SER A 19 -1.54 6.25 -0.18
N SER A 20 -0.27 6.58 -0.42
CA SER A 20 0.90 5.87 0.12
C SER A 20 1.66 6.76 1.09
N GLY A 21 2.27 6.17 2.12
CA GLY A 21 3.02 6.92 3.13
C GLY A 21 2.15 7.83 4.01
N SER A 22 2.77 8.86 4.62
CA SER A 22 2.05 9.84 5.44
C SER A 22 1.37 10.89 4.57
N ALA A 23 0.32 10.49 3.85
CA ALA A 23 -0.72 11.32 3.23
C ALA A 23 -0.32 12.39 2.17
N CYS A 24 0.87 13.00 2.23
CA CYS A 24 1.23 14.24 1.55
C CYS A 24 2.72 14.34 1.15
N THR A 25 3.50 13.25 1.12
CA THR A 25 4.91 13.31 0.65
C THR A 25 4.99 13.27 -0.88
N SER A 26 4.27 14.17 -1.54
CA SER A 26 4.46 14.45 -2.96
C SER A 26 5.80 15.20 -3.13
N GLY A 27 6.90 14.43 -3.21
CA GLY A 27 8.24 14.93 -3.53
C GLY A 27 9.40 14.38 -2.71
N ASP A 28 9.16 13.64 -1.62
CA ASP A 28 10.22 13.10 -0.76
C ASP A 28 10.06 11.58 -0.69
N LEU A 29 11.03 10.83 -1.21
CA LEU A 29 11.06 9.35 -1.25
C LEU A 29 11.18 8.71 0.15
N LYS A 30 10.85 9.44 1.22
CA LYS A 30 11.03 9.00 2.60
C LYS A 30 9.81 8.20 3.07
N PRO A 31 10.01 7.13 3.87
CA PRO A 31 8.91 6.43 4.48
C PRO A 31 8.17 7.32 5.48
N SER A 32 6.92 6.96 5.77
CA SER A 32 6.09 7.69 6.73
C SER A 32 6.80 7.87 8.08
N HIS A 33 7.07 9.12 8.45
CA HIS A 33 7.65 9.47 9.75
C HIS A 33 6.84 8.93 10.93
N VAL A 34 5.51 8.79 10.77
CA VAL A 34 4.63 8.16 11.77
C VAL A 34 4.93 6.67 11.89
N LEU A 35 5.02 5.93 10.78
CA LEU A 35 5.32 4.49 10.82
C LEU A 35 6.72 4.22 11.38
N LEU A 36 7.70 5.07 11.04
CA LEU A 36 9.03 5.01 11.63
C LEU A 36 9.01 5.27 13.14
N GLY A 37 8.23 6.27 13.59
CA GLY A 37 8.04 6.56 15.02
C GLY A 37 7.35 5.43 15.80
N MET A 38 6.53 4.63 15.11
CA MET A 38 5.94 3.40 15.65
C MET A 38 6.91 2.22 15.68
N GLY A 39 8.15 2.40 15.24
CA GLY A 39 9.17 1.35 15.17
C GLY A 39 9.03 0.41 13.98
N ILE A 40 8.20 0.75 12.99
CA ILE A 40 8.09 -0.06 11.76
C ILE A 40 9.37 0.13 10.93
N PRO A 41 10.04 -0.97 10.51
CA PRO A 41 11.22 -0.88 9.67
C PRO A 41 10.95 -0.08 8.38
N PRO A 42 11.89 0.77 7.92
CA PRO A 42 11.74 1.55 6.69
C PRO A 42 11.32 0.71 5.48
N GLN A 43 11.89 -0.49 5.35
CA GLN A 43 11.63 -1.43 4.26
C GLN A 43 10.15 -1.82 4.17
N ILE A 44 9.45 -1.89 5.30
CA ILE A 44 8.01 -2.17 5.38
C ILE A 44 7.22 -0.86 5.20
N ALA A 45 7.67 0.23 5.82
CA ALA A 45 7.00 1.52 5.78
C ALA A 45 6.84 2.10 4.36
N HIS A 46 7.77 1.81 3.44
CA HIS A 46 7.68 2.17 2.01
C HIS A 46 6.53 1.49 1.25
N SER A 47 6.03 0.38 1.77
CA SER A 47 4.95 -0.40 1.14
C SER A 47 3.56 -0.07 1.71
N SER A 48 3.45 0.96 2.54
CA SER A 48 2.19 1.33 3.20
C SER A 48 1.20 1.97 2.24
N ILE A 49 -0.05 1.53 2.31
CA ILE A 49 -1.20 2.07 1.58
C ILE A 49 -2.30 2.43 2.59
N ARG A 50 -2.89 3.60 2.42
CA ARG A 50 -3.97 4.13 3.25
C ARG A 50 -5.22 4.30 2.40
N PHE A 51 -6.29 3.63 2.82
CA PHE A 51 -7.65 3.89 2.36
C PHE A 51 -8.35 4.77 3.40
N SER A 52 -8.93 5.88 2.95
CA SER A 52 -9.74 6.77 3.78
C SER A 52 -11.18 6.68 3.29
N LEU A 53 -12.10 6.28 4.17
CA LEU A 53 -13.51 6.12 3.84
C LEU A 53 -14.30 7.36 4.23
N SER A 54 -15.42 7.62 3.56
CA SER A 54 -16.38 8.67 3.89
C SER A 54 -17.74 8.05 4.25
N TYR A 55 -18.70 8.90 4.65
CA TYR A 55 -20.08 8.47 4.88
C TYR A 55 -20.77 7.95 3.59
N GLU A 56 -20.22 8.29 2.42
CA GLU A 56 -20.73 7.89 1.11
C GLU A 56 -20.15 6.55 0.66
N THR A 57 -19.10 6.06 1.31
CA THR A 57 -18.49 4.78 0.95
C THR A 57 -19.46 3.64 1.20
N THR A 58 -19.74 2.88 0.15
CA THR A 58 -20.69 1.76 0.15
C THR A 58 -19.98 0.43 0.40
N LYS A 59 -20.73 -0.56 0.90
CA LYS A 59 -20.22 -1.93 1.04
C LYS A 59 -19.74 -2.51 -0.30
N ASN A 60 -20.44 -2.19 -1.39
CA ASN A 60 -20.10 -2.70 -2.71
C ASN A 60 -18.73 -2.18 -3.20
N GLU A 61 -18.40 -0.92 -2.91
CA GLU A 61 -17.07 -0.37 -3.22
C GLU A 61 -15.98 -1.06 -2.40
N VAL A 62 -16.23 -1.33 -1.12
CA VAL A 62 -15.30 -2.09 -0.27
C VAL A 62 -15.10 -3.51 -0.80
N ASP A 63 -16.19 -4.20 -1.15
CA ASP A 63 -16.15 -5.55 -1.72
C ASP A 63 -15.37 -5.56 -3.06
N TYR A 64 -15.54 -4.52 -3.88
CA TYR A 64 -14.79 -4.34 -5.13
C TYR A 64 -13.29 -4.20 -4.89
N VAL A 65 -12.89 -3.35 -3.94
CA VAL A 65 -11.47 -3.19 -3.56
C VAL A 65 -10.89 -4.52 -3.06
N ILE A 66 -11.62 -5.24 -2.20
CA ILE A 66 -11.19 -6.55 -1.67
C ILE A 66 -11.02 -7.58 -2.79
N ALA A 67 -11.88 -7.57 -3.81
CA ALA A 67 -11.78 -8.48 -4.94
C ALA A 67 -10.57 -8.21 -5.84
N LYS A 68 -10.18 -6.93 -6.00
CA LYS A 68 -9.11 -6.52 -6.91
C LYS A 68 -7.72 -6.52 -6.27
N LEU A 69 -7.63 -6.08 -5.01
CA LEU A 69 -6.36 -5.85 -4.32
C LEU A 69 -5.42 -7.07 -4.31
N PRO A 70 -5.88 -8.32 -4.04
CA PRO A 70 -4.98 -9.47 -4.02
C PRO A 70 -4.28 -9.72 -5.36
N ALA A 71 -5.00 -9.58 -6.47
CA ALA A 71 -4.44 -9.78 -7.81
C ALA A 71 -3.41 -8.69 -8.16
N ILE A 72 -3.69 -7.44 -7.78
CA ILE A 72 -2.75 -6.31 -7.94
C ILE A 72 -1.46 -6.57 -7.17
N ILE A 73 -1.56 -6.93 -5.89
CA ILE A 73 -0.40 -7.22 -5.05
C ILE A 73 0.40 -8.41 -5.58
N ALA A 74 -0.27 -9.49 -6.00
CA ALA A 74 0.40 -10.65 -6.60
C ALA A 74 1.17 -10.27 -7.88
N ASN A 75 0.59 -9.40 -8.72
CA ASN A 75 1.23 -8.93 -9.94
C ASN A 75 2.50 -8.11 -9.63
N ILE A 76 2.42 -7.18 -8.70
CA ILE A 76 3.57 -6.33 -8.32
C ILE A 76 4.68 -7.17 -7.68
N ARG A 77 4.32 -8.14 -6.82
CA ARG A 77 5.31 -9.05 -6.21
C ARG A 77 6.07 -9.89 -7.24
N LYS A 78 5.41 -10.32 -8.33
CA LYS A 78 6.09 -11.03 -9.44
C LYS A 78 7.12 -10.18 -10.18
N MET A 79 6.93 -8.86 -10.20
CA MET A 79 7.83 -7.92 -10.87
C MET A 79 8.93 -7.40 -9.93
N SER A 80 8.75 -7.53 -8.62
CA SER A 80 9.71 -7.05 -7.62
C SER A 80 10.89 -8.03 -7.49
N PRO A 81 12.14 -7.55 -7.59
CA PRO A 81 13.32 -8.37 -7.28
C PRO A 81 13.44 -8.71 -5.78
N TYR A 82 12.61 -8.09 -4.93
CA TYR A 82 12.55 -8.30 -3.48
C TYR A 82 11.34 -9.15 -3.10
N GLY A 83 11.36 -10.43 -3.50
CA GLY A 83 10.33 -11.42 -3.15
C GLY A 83 10.42 -11.87 -1.69
N ASP A 84 9.27 -11.88 -1.01
CA ASP A 84 8.95 -12.60 0.25
C ASP A 84 9.79 -12.40 1.53
N ASP A 85 10.65 -11.38 1.61
CA ASP A 85 11.46 -11.12 2.82
C ASP A 85 10.71 -10.35 3.94
N VAL A 86 9.52 -10.84 4.35
CA VAL A 86 8.75 -10.27 5.49
C VAL A 86 8.25 -11.35 6.46
N SER A 87 8.56 -12.64 6.22
CA SER A 87 8.12 -13.74 7.10
C SER A 87 8.95 -13.92 8.39
N GLN A 88 9.75 -12.95 8.82
CA GLN A 88 10.44 -13.01 10.10
C GLN A 88 10.25 -11.72 10.90
N LYS A 89 9.66 -11.85 12.10
CA LYS A 89 9.38 -10.83 13.14
C LYS A 89 7.98 -10.20 13.15
N MET A 90 6.94 -11.03 13.12
CA MET A 90 5.75 -10.80 13.96
C MET A 90 5.39 -12.11 14.67
N VAL A 91 6.30 -12.55 15.56
CA VAL A 91 6.01 -13.38 16.75
C VAL A 91 6.77 -12.74 17.90
#